data_AF-A0A9P5UP13-F1
#
_entry.id   AF-A0A9P5UP13-F1
#
_cell.length_a   1.000
_cell.length_b   1.000
_cell.length_c   1.000
_cell.angle_alpha   90.00
_cell.angle_beta   90.00
_cell.angle_gamma   90.00
#
_symmetry.space_group_name_H-M   'P 1'
#
loop_
_entity.id
_entity.type
_entity.pdbx_description
1 polymer ?
#
loop_
_entity_poly.entity_id
_entity_poly.type
_entity_poly.pdbx_seq_one_letter_code
_entity_poly.pdbx_strand_id
1 'polypeptide(L)'
;MRVTASLIATLALVASAVMAAPENKNHRSRSIVINKKVLQTSKVPFIPHSGNTLFSNWVGLNVDFKYVKPVFDIVNTTKAFGNGTLISRGESHITVILPTEYDKILHPAGVTIEELNALATHKNALQRSKFSLECLGRVQVVANGEFQQSLQIILKNYKDLIHYREQVFKLFVKKGGNPALFAAENFQPHITLGFRNRDIFSEDGIYKGKNACIHKIVAK
;
A
#
# COMPACT_ATOMS: atom_id res chain seq x y z
N MET A 1 -32.22 -8.76 -55.32
CA MET A 1 -32.49 -7.71 -54.29
C MET A 1 -32.66 -8.39 -52.93
N ARG A 2 -32.16 -7.74 -51.86
CA ARG A 2 -32.17 -8.10 -50.42
C ARG A 2 -30.91 -8.84 -49.94
N VAL A 3 -29.86 -8.09 -49.58
CA VAL A 3 -29.55 -7.38 -48.31
C VAL A 3 -28.88 -8.31 -47.30
N THR A 4 -27.55 -8.21 -47.24
CA THR A 4 -26.66 -8.73 -46.20
C THR A 4 -26.83 -7.92 -44.92
N ALA A 5 -27.20 -8.58 -43.81
CA ALA A 5 -27.22 -7.97 -42.50
C ALA A 5 -25.82 -8.05 -41.88
N SER A 6 -25.16 -6.89 -41.75
CA SER A 6 -23.88 -6.74 -41.07
C SER A 6 -24.14 -6.59 -39.57
N LEU A 7 -23.69 -7.55 -38.75
CA LEU A 7 -23.69 -7.42 -37.30
C LEU A 7 -22.59 -6.43 -36.90
N ILE A 8 -22.98 -5.26 -36.41
CA ILE A 8 -22.07 -4.31 -35.76
C ILE A 8 -21.99 -4.71 -34.29
N ALA A 9 -20.86 -5.26 -33.87
CA ALA A 9 -20.55 -5.48 -32.45
C ALA A 9 -20.18 -4.14 -31.81
N THR A 10 -21.07 -3.57 -31.01
CA THR A 10 -20.81 -2.36 -30.22
C THR A 10 -19.89 -2.70 -29.07
N LEU A 11 -18.62 -2.32 -29.18
CA LEU A 11 -17.65 -2.37 -28.09
C LEU A 11 -18.01 -1.26 -27.09
N ALA A 12 -18.66 -1.61 -25.98
CA ALA A 12 -18.91 -0.66 -24.90
C ALA A 12 -17.61 -0.45 -24.11
N LEU A 13 -16.93 0.69 -24.34
CA LEU A 13 -15.89 1.19 -23.44
C LEU A 13 -16.54 1.53 -22.09
N VAL A 14 -16.31 0.69 -21.08
CA VAL A 14 -16.61 1.06 -19.69
C VAL A 14 -15.49 1.98 -19.23
N ALA A 15 -15.70 3.29 -19.37
CA ALA A 15 -14.82 4.29 -18.80
C ALA A 15 -14.93 4.21 -17.27
N SER A 16 -13.93 3.62 -16.61
CA SER A 16 -13.76 3.74 -15.16
C SER A 16 -13.43 5.19 -14.83
N ALA A 17 -14.46 5.99 -14.58
CA ALA A 17 -14.30 7.36 -14.11
C ALA A 17 -13.76 7.32 -12.68
N VAL A 18 -12.48 7.67 -12.51
CA VAL A 18 -11.92 7.99 -11.19
C VAL A 18 -12.55 9.32 -10.75
N MET A 19 -13.66 9.24 -10.03
CA MET A 19 -14.27 10.44 -9.45
C MET A 19 -13.42 10.90 -8.26
N ALA A 20 -12.54 11.88 -8.49
CA ALA A 20 -11.97 12.64 -7.40
C ALA A 20 -13.11 13.40 -6.71
N ALA A 21 -13.34 13.11 -5.42
CA ALA A 21 -14.36 13.82 -4.65
C ALA A 21 -13.99 15.32 -4.55
N PRO A 22 -14.96 16.25 -4.72
CA PRO A 22 -14.69 17.67 -4.61
C PRO A 22 -14.19 18.04 -3.21
N GLU A 23 -13.09 18.78 -3.19
CA GLU A 23 -12.39 19.18 -1.97
C GLU A 23 -13.20 20.29 -1.26
N ASN A 24 -13.90 19.95 -0.18
CA ASN A 24 -14.64 20.93 0.62
C ASN A 24 -13.65 21.71 1.52
N LYS A 25 -13.20 22.87 1.04
CA LYS A 25 -12.15 23.71 1.65
C LYS A 25 -12.52 24.39 2.99
N ASN A 26 -13.68 24.11 3.59
CA ASN A 26 -14.18 24.85 4.75
C ASN A 26 -14.31 24.08 6.07
N HIS A 27 -13.79 22.86 6.18
CA HIS A 27 -13.64 22.22 7.49
C HIS A 27 -12.23 22.45 8.02
N ARG A 28 -12.06 23.29 9.06
CA ARG A 28 -10.95 23.19 10.02
C ARG A 28 -11.09 21.85 10.75
N SER A 29 -10.84 20.76 10.04
CA SER A 29 -10.99 19.43 10.57
C SER A 29 -9.85 19.21 11.56
N ARG A 30 -10.20 18.87 12.80
CA ARG A 30 -9.19 18.58 13.83
C ARG A 30 -8.31 17.45 13.30
N SER A 31 -6.99 17.61 13.39
CA SER A 31 -6.06 16.58 12.95
C SER A 31 -6.32 15.28 13.72
N ILE A 32 -6.25 14.15 13.03
CA ILE A 32 -6.26 12.84 13.68
C ILE A 32 -4.93 12.70 14.40
N VAL A 33 -4.98 12.39 15.69
CA VAL A 33 -3.78 12.20 16.52
C VAL A 33 -3.51 10.71 16.62
N ILE A 34 -2.27 10.32 16.34
CA ILE A 34 -1.76 8.97 16.58
C ILE A 34 -0.62 9.01 17.58
N ASN A 35 -0.52 7.97 18.40
CA ASN A 35 0.54 7.86 19.39
C ASN A 35 1.91 7.85 18.68
N LYS A 36 2.83 8.75 19.07
CA LYS A 36 4.17 8.85 18.47
C LYS A 36 4.99 7.57 18.55
N LYS A 37 4.66 6.64 19.46
CA LYS A 37 5.27 5.31 19.51
C LYS A 37 5.02 4.46 18.26
N VAL A 38 4.05 4.81 17.41
CA VAL A 38 3.88 4.20 16.08
C VAL A 38 5.13 4.32 15.21
N LEU A 39 5.96 5.34 15.44
CA LEU A 39 7.23 5.57 14.74
C LEU A 39 8.41 4.78 15.35
N GLN A 40 8.20 4.03 16.45
CA GLN A 40 9.24 3.27 17.15
C GLN A 40 9.31 1.82 16.69
N THR A 41 9.44 1.61 15.38
CA THR A 41 9.39 0.28 14.75
C THR A 41 10.59 -0.59 15.09
N SER A 42 11.69 0.00 15.55
CA SER A 42 12.89 -0.72 16.01
C SER A 42 12.63 -1.63 17.22
N LYS A 43 11.52 -1.42 17.93
CA LYS A 43 11.06 -2.24 19.07
C LYS A 43 10.07 -3.35 18.67
N VAL A 44 9.66 -3.37 17.40
CA VAL A 44 8.74 -4.37 16.85
C VAL A 44 9.58 -5.42 16.14
N PRO A 45 9.35 -6.72 16.36
CA PRO A 45 10.11 -7.75 15.66
C PRO A 45 9.82 -7.71 14.16
N PHE A 46 10.85 -7.97 13.37
CA PHE A 46 10.66 -8.32 11.97
C PHE A 46 9.96 -9.68 11.88
N ILE A 47 8.95 -9.78 11.04
CA ILE A 47 8.19 -11.02 10.78
C ILE A 47 8.42 -11.36 9.31
N PRO A 48 9.11 -12.46 9.00
CA PRO A 48 9.23 -12.93 7.63
C PRO A 48 7.87 -13.29 7.06
N HIS A 49 7.58 -12.86 5.84
CA HIS A 49 6.40 -13.28 5.08
C HIS A 49 6.86 -14.14 3.92
N SER A 50 6.89 -15.44 4.19
CA SER A 50 7.37 -16.45 3.26
C SER A 50 6.34 -17.56 3.13
N GLY A 51 6.09 -18.02 1.91
CA GLY A 51 5.13 -19.08 1.63
C GLY A 51 5.35 -19.73 0.27
N ASN A 52 4.66 -20.84 0.05
CA ASN A 52 4.83 -21.68 -1.15
C ASN A 52 3.81 -21.38 -2.24
N THR A 53 2.90 -20.42 -2.01
CA THR A 53 1.85 -20.06 -2.97
C THR A 53 2.13 -18.72 -3.61
N LEU A 54 1.57 -18.49 -4.80
CA LEU A 54 1.65 -17.20 -5.47
C LEU A 54 1.11 -16.10 -4.55
N PHE A 55 1.80 -14.97 -4.53
CA PHE A 55 1.56 -13.76 -3.75
C PHE A 55 1.63 -13.93 -2.23
N SER A 56 2.22 -15.03 -1.74
CA SER A 56 2.45 -15.22 -0.29
C SER A 56 3.76 -14.61 0.22
N ASN A 57 4.71 -14.31 -0.68
CA ASN A 57 6.03 -13.80 -0.35
C ASN A 57 6.08 -12.28 -0.50
N TRP A 58 6.49 -11.57 0.54
CA TRP A 58 6.67 -10.11 0.51
C TRP A 58 7.54 -9.65 1.67
N VAL A 59 7.97 -8.38 1.65
CA VAL A 59 8.76 -7.81 2.76
C VAL A 59 8.06 -6.60 3.36
N GLY A 60 7.87 -6.63 4.66
CA GLY A 60 7.22 -5.58 5.44
C GLY A 60 8.12 -4.95 6.49
N LEU A 61 7.94 -3.65 6.71
CA LEU A 61 8.32 -3.01 7.97
C LEU A 61 7.13 -3.06 8.91
N ASN A 62 7.26 -3.81 10.01
CA ASN A 62 6.17 -4.02 10.97
C ASN A 62 6.01 -2.82 11.89
N VAL A 63 4.75 -2.41 12.04
CA VAL A 63 4.32 -1.33 12.92
C VAL A 63 3.47 -1.95 14.02
N ASP A 64 3.65 -1.49 15.26
CA ASP A 64 2.88 -2.03 16.38
C ASP A 64 1.40 -1.64 16.26
N PHE A 65 0.57 -2.63 15.91
CA PHE A 65 -0.85 -2.43 15.63
C PHE A 65 -1.58 -1.80 16.81
N LYS A 66 -1.11 -1.95 18.05
CA LYS A 66 -1.75 -1.31 19.21
C LYS A 66 -1.79 0.21 19.13
N TYR A 67 -0.87 0.83 18.39
CA TYR A 67 -0.87 2.28 18.17
C TYR A 67 -1.64 2.69 16.91
N VAL A 68 -1.89 1.75 15.99
CA VAL A 68 -2.67 1.97 14.76
C VAL A 68 -4.16 1.74 15.01
N LYS A 69 -4.52 0.75 15.84
CA LYS A 69 -5.91 0.38 16.14
C LYS A 69 -6.78 1.56 16.59
N PRO A 70 -6.36 2.45 17.52
CA PRO A 70 -7.20 3.59 17.92
C PRO A 70 -7.50 4.54 16.75
N VAL A 71 -6.57 4.68 15.80
CA VAL A 71 -6.80 5.47 14.59
C VAL A 71 -7.78 4.77 13.66
N PHE A 72 -7.63 3.45 13.47
CA PHE A 72 -8.61 2.66 12.73
C PHE A 72 -10.02 2.80 13.35
N ASP A 73 -10.16 2.69 14.67
CA ASP A 73 -11.46 2.79 15.36
C ASP A 73 -12.11 4.16 15.10
N ILE A 74 -11.36 5.27 15.22
CA ILE A 74 -11.83 6.63 14.89
C ILE A 74 -12.24 6.73 13.43
N VAL A 75 -11.38 6.25 12.53
CA VAL A 75 -11.59 6.35 11.08
C VAL A 75 -12.79 5.53 10.64
N ASN A 76 -12.95 4.32 11.18
CA ASN A 76 -14.06 3.45 10.85
C ASN A 76 -15.39 4.03 11.35
N THR A 77 -15.44 4.53 12.59
CA THR A 77 -16.69 5.08 13.17
C THR A 77 -17.07 6.45 12.63
N THR A 78 -16.15 7.19 12.00
CA THR A 78 -16.44 8.48 11.38
C THR A 78 -17.31 8.31 10.13
N LYS A 79 -18.51 8.92 10.12
CA LYS A 79 -19.48 8.86 9.01
C LYS A 79 -18.90 9.27 7.65
N ALA A 80 -18.03 10.27 7.61
CA ALA A 80 -17.40 10.75 6.38
C ALA A 80 -16.31 9.79 5.81
N PHE A 81 -15.92 8.78 6.59
CA PHE A 81 -14.81 7.87 6.29
C PHE A 81 -15.32 6.43 6.13
N GLY A 82 -15.35 5.65 7.22
CA GLY A 82 -15.73 4.24 7.18
C GLY A 82 -17.20 3.96 7.46
N ASN A 83 -17.88 4.84 8.22
CA ASN A 83 -19.27 4.65 8.65
C ASN A 83 -19.56 3.24 9.22
N GLY A 84 -18.62 2.64 9.94
CA GLY A 84 -18.71 1.32 10.55
C GLY A 84 -18.51 0.13 9.60
N THR A 85 -18.14 0.37 8.33
CA THR A 85 -18.08 -0.68 7.30
C THR A 85 -16.68 -1.19 6.98
N LEU A 86 -15.63 -0.57 7.53
CA LEU A 86 -14.25 -0.98 7.24
C LEU A 86 -13.87 -2.22 8.06
N ILE A 87 -13.16 -3.12 7.39
CA ILE A 87 -12.53 -4.31 7.95
C ILE A 87 -11.06 -3.99 8.16
N SER A 88 -10.52 -4.38 9.32
CA SER A 88 -9.09 -4.31 9.60
C SER A 88 -8.46 -5.70 9.47
N ARG A 89 -7.17 -5.74 9.15
CA ARG A 89 -6.37 -6.99 9.12
C ARG A 89 -6.00 -7.48 10.52
N GLY A 90 -6.14 -6.63 11.55
CA GLY A 90 -5.67 -6.94 12.90
C GLY A 90 -4.15 -6.82 13.08
N GLU A 91 -3.46 -6.32 12.06
CA GLU A 91 -2.02 -6.10 12.01
C GLU A 91 -1.72 -4.78 11.29
N SER A 92 -0.48 -4.29 11.39
CA SER A 92 -0.05 -3.14 10.60
C SER A 92 1.40 -3.25 10.16
N HIS A 93 1.64 -2.92 8.89
CA HIS A 93 2.96 -2.85 8.31
C HIS A 93 3.01 -1.81 7.19
N ILE A 94 4.23 -1.51 6.74
CA ILE A 94 4.50 -0.85 5.46
C ILE A 94 5.03 -1.94 4.53
N THR A 95 4.31 -2.27 3.47
CA THR A 95 4.80 -3.22 2.46
C THR A 95 5.94 -2.53 1.69
N VAL A 96 7.15 -3.07 1.79
CA VAL A 96 8.36 -2.50 1.19
C VAL A 96 8.73 -3.19 -0.11
N ILE A 97 8.48 -4.49 -0.20
CA ILE A 97 8.47 -5.27 -1.45
C ILE A 97 7.08 -5.88 -1.57
N LEU A 98 6.35 -5.53 -2.63
CA LEU A 98 5.01 -6.05 -2.91
C LEU A 98 5.08 -7.53 -3.31
N PRO A 99 4.02 -8.32 -3.03
CA PRO A 99 3.94 -9.69 -3.53
C PRO A 99 4.10 -9.79 -5.05
N THR A 100 3.51 -8.85 -5.79
CA THR A 100 3.63 -8.82 -7.26
C THR A 100 5.02 -8.41 -7.74
N GLU A 101 5.73 -7.55 -7.00
CA GLU A 101 7.14 -7.26 -7.29
C GLU A 101 8.01 -8.50 -7.07
N TYR A 102 7.78 -9.26 -6.00
CA TYR A 102 8.52 -10.48 -5.75
C TYR A 102 8.25 -11.53 -6.82
N ASP A 103 7.00 -11.97 -6.99
CA ASP A 103 6.69 -13.12 -7.84
C ASP A 103 6.90 -12.87 -9.33
N LYS A 104 6.66 -11.64 -9.81
CA LYS A 104 6.71 -11.33 -11.25
C LYS A 104 8.01 -10.72 -11.71
N ILE A 105 8.83 -10.18 -10.80
CA ILE A 105 10.05 -9.44 -11.17
C ILE A 105 11.29 -10.02 -10.50
N LEU A 106 11.32 -10.08 -9.16
CA LEU A 106 12.53 -10.46 -8.42
C LEU A 106 12.79 -11.98 -8.47
N HIS A 107 11.78 -12.79 -8.18
CA HIS A 107 11.87 -14.24 -8.14
C HIS A 107 12.26 -14.86 -9.50
N PRO A 108 11.69 -14.43 -10.66
CA PRO A 108 12.11 -14.93 -11.97
C PRO A 108 13.58 -14.68 -12.30
N ALA A 109 14.22 -13.66 -11.69
CA ALA A 109 15.64 -13.40 -11.82
C ALA A 109 16.51 -14.20 -10.82
N GLY A 110 15.92 -15.07 -10.00
CA GLY A 110 16.65 -15.89 -9.03
C GLY A 110 16.99 -15.17 -7.71
N VAL A 111 16.31 -14.07 -7.40
CA VAL A 111 16.30 -13.48 -6.05
C VAL A 111 15.36 -14.29 -5.18
N THR A 112 15.81 -14.76 -4.01
CA THR A 112 14.97 -15.53 -3.09
C THR A 112 14.42 -14.68 -1.96
N ILE A 113 13.27 -15.08 -1.38
CA ILE A 113 12.68 -14.37 -0.24
C ILE A 113 13.61 -14.41 0.99
N GLU A 114 14.42 -15.46 1.14
CA GLU A 114 15.43 -15.58 2.19
C GLU A 114 16.52 -14.52 2.04
N GLU A 115 16.98 -14.24 0.81
CA GLU A 115 17.96 -13.17 0.55
C GLU A 115 17.36 -11.79 0.91
N LEU A 116 16.09 -11.55 0.56
CA LEU A 116 15.40 -10.31 0.90
C LEU A 116 15.20 -10.16 2.42
N ASN A 117 14.82 -11.25 3.10
CA ASN A 117 14.69 -11.31 4.56
C ASN A 117 16.06 -11.11 5.24
N ALA A 118 17.14 -11.67 4.69
CA ALA A 118 18.50 -11.47 5.20
C ALA A 118 18.93 -10.01 5.08
N LEU A 119 18.64 -9.33 3.96
CA LEU A 119 18.86 -7.89 3.81
C LEU A 119 18.05 -7.10 4.86
N ALA A 120 16.79 -7.50 5.11
CA ALA A 120 15.89 -6.77 6.02
C ALA A 120 16.32 -6.91 7.49
N THR A 121 16.77 -8.11 7.86
CA THR A 121 17.20 -8.47 9.22
C THR A 121 18.66 -8.18 9.49
N HIS A 122 19.50 -7.90 8.48
CA HIS A 122 20.91 -7.59 8.68
C HIS A 122 21.05 -6.40 9.64
N LYS A 123 21.62 -6.67 10.82
CA LYS A 123 21.67 -5.72 11.93
C LYS A 123 20.31 -5.10 12.23
N ASN A 124 19.16 -5.72 12.00
CA ASN A 124 17.82 -5.09 12.14
C ASN A 124 17.62 -3.84 11.24
N ALA A 125 18.16 -3.84 10.02
CA ALA A 125 18.14 -2.69 9.12
C ALA A 125 16.73 -2.16 8.84
N LEU A 126 15.81 -3.04 8.45
CA LEU A 126 14.48 -2.61 8.00
C LEU A 126 13.65 -2.03 9.15
N GLN A 127 13.56 -2.71 10.30
CA GLN A 127 12.76 -2.21 11.44
C GLN A 127 13.30 -0.93 12.05
N ARG A 128 14.58 -0.57 11.82
CA ARG A 128 15.14 0.72 12.23
C ARG A 128 14.88 1.86 11.24
N SER A 129 14.25 1.59 10.10
CA SER A 129 14.00 2.60 9.07
C SER A 129 13.13 3.72 9.62
N LYS A 130 13.55 4.96 9.36
CA LYS A 130 12.83 6.16 9.76
C LYS A 130 11.83 6.56 8.69
N PHE A 131 10.68 7.03 9.15
CA PHE A 131 9.65 7.64 8.31
C PHE A 131 8.87 8.68 9.13
N SER A 132 8.02 9.43 8.45
CA SER A 132 7.09 10.38 9.06
C SER A 132 5.72 10.22 8.44
N LEU A 133 4.69 10.65 9.16
CA LEU A 133 3.31 10.58 8.68
C LEU A 133 3.00 11.82 7.83
N GLU A 134 2.38 11.61 6.66
CA GLU A 134 1.96 12.69 5.78
C GLU A 134 0.49 13.05 6.02
N CYS A 135 -0.42 12.10 5.82
CA CYS A 135 -1.86 12.32 5.85
C CYS A 135 -2.63 11.01 6.05
N LEU A 136 -3.92 11.11 6.37
CA LEU A 136 -4.88 10.05 6.09
C LEU A 136 -5.23 10.10 4.60
N GLY A 137 -5.00 8.99 3.92
CA GLY A 137 -5.33 8.79 2.52
C GLY A 137 -6.60 7.95 2.34
N ARG A 138 -7.35 8.23 1.27
CA ARG A 138 -8.51 7.46 0.82
C ARG A 138 -8.40 7.13 -0.66
N VAL A 139 -8.66 5.87 -0.98
CA VAL A 139 -8.83 5.39 -2.34
C VAL A 139 -10.15 4.63 -2.45
N GLN A 140 -10.81 4.77 -3.59
CA GLN A 140 -12.13 4.21 -3.87
C GLN A 140 -12.19 3.77 -5.33
N VAL A 141 -12.86 2.65 -5.59
CA VAL A 141 -13.09 2.13 -6.95
C VAL A 141 -14.37 1.32 -6.97
N VAL A 142 -15.03 1.24 -8.12
CA VAL A 142 -16.06 0.22 -8.36
C VAL A 142 -15.40 -0.93 -9.12
N ALA A 143 -15.22 -2.07 -8.45
CA ALA A 143 -14.62 -3.26 -9.05
C ALA A 143 -15.66 -4.38 -9.07
N ASN A 144 -15.88 -4.98 -10.24
CA ASN A 144 -16.88 -6.03 -10.46
C ASN A 144 -18.30 -5.62 -10.00
N GLY A 145 -18.68 -4.35 -10.21
CA GLY A 145 -19.98 -3.81 -9.79
C GLY A 145 -20.09 -3.49 -8.29
N GLU A 146 -19.06 -3.76 -7.49
CA GLU A 146 -19.04 -3.45 -6.07
C GLU A 146 -18.18 -2.25 -5.74
N PHE A 147 -18.69 -1.37 -4.89
CA PHE A 147 -17.91 -0.27 -4.34
C PHE A 147 -16.89 -0.79 -3.31
N GLN A 148 -15.62 -0.53 -3.61
CA GLN A 148 -14.48 -0.81 -2.76
C GLN A 148 -13.89 0.50 -2.23
N GLN A 149 -13.33 0.45 -1.03
CA GLN A 149 -12.64 1.58 -0.41
C GLN A 149 -11.50 1.07 0.45
N SER A 150 -10.38 1.78 0.46
CA SER A 150 -9.29 1.55 1.41
C SER A 150 -8.86 2.88 2.02
N LEU A 151 -8.66 2.89 3.34
CA LEU A 151 -8.11 4.01 4.09
C LEU A 151 -6.75 3.63 4.65
N GLN A 152 -5.81 4.56 4.55
CA GLN A 152 -4.41 4.30 4.86
C GLN A 152 -3.72 5.54 5.40
N ILE A 153 -2.65 5.35 6.17
CA ILE A 153 -1.75 6.43 6.55
C ILE A 153 -0.68 6.53 5.47
N ILE A 154 -0.65 7.65 4.75
CA ILE A 154 0.38 7.95 3.75
C ILE A 154 1.63 8.46 4.46
N LEU A 155 2.80 8.04 4.01
CA LEU A 155 4.08 8.36 4.63
C LEU A 155 4.89 9.39 3.84
N LYS A 156 5.85 10.01 4.52
CA LYS A 156 6.90 10.88 3.95
C LYS A 156 8.24 10.64 4.69
N ASN A 157 9.32 11.24 4.18
CA ASN A 157 10.65 11.19 4.80
C ASN A 157 11.16 9.76 5.07
N TYR A 158 10.95 8.83 4.12
CA TYR A 158 11.21 7.39 4.25
C TYR A 158 12.48 6.93 3.52
N LYS A 159 13.55 7.73 3.55
CA LYS A 159 14.79 7.46 2.80
C LYS A 159 15.39 6.08 3.12
N ASP A 160 15.28 5.64 4.36
CA ASP A 160 15.80 4.32 4.80
C ASP A 160 15.05 3.16 4.10
N LEU A 161 13.76 3.32 3.78
CA LEU A 161 12.99 2.33 3.03
C LEU A 161 13.42 2.28 1.56
N ILE A 162 13.69 3.45 0.96
CA ILE A 162 14.27 3.52 -0.38
C ILE A 162 15.65 2.86 -0.39
N HIS A 163 16.48 3.12 0.63
CA HIS A 163 17.78 2.48 0.74
C HIS A 163 17.70 0.95 0.77
N TYR A 164 16.75 0.38 1.52
CA TYR A 164 16.52 -1.07 1.48
C TYR A 164 16.17 -1.53 0.06
N ARG A 165 15.24 -0.85 -0.63
CA ARG A 165 14.86 -1.16 -2.02
C ARG A 165 16.02 -1.02 -3.00
N GLU A 166 16.93 -0.07 -2.80
CA GLU A 166 18.17 0.06 -3.59
C GLU A 166 19.09 -1.16 -3.42
N GLN A 167 19.20 -1.71 -2.20
CA GLN A 167 19.97 -2.94 -1.99
C GLN A 167 19.32 -4.15 -2.66
N VAL A 168 17.99 -4.21 -2.66
CA VAL A 168 17.24 -5.21 -3.43
C VAL A 168 17.48 -5.05 -4.93
N PHE A 169 17.47 -3.82 -5.45
CA PHE A 169 17.78 -3.53 -6.85
C PHE A 169 19.19 -4.02 -7.22
N LYS A 170 20.20 -3.73 -6.40
CA LYS A 170 21.57 -4.23 -6.63
C LYS A 170 21.64 -5.76 -6.65
N LEU A 171 20.94 -6.42 -5.74
CA LEU A 171 20.87 -7.89 -5.72
C LEU A 171 20.19 -8.42 -6.99
N PHE A 172 19.07 -7.83 -7.38
CA PHE A 172 18.33 -8.19 -8.59
C PHE A 172 19.18 -8.05 -9.86
N VAL A 173 19.88 -6.93 -10.04
CA VAL A 173 20.78 -6.73 -11.19
C VAL A 173 21.96 -7.69 -11.14
N LYS A 174 22.55 -7.93 -9.96
CA LYS A 174 23.64 -8.91 -9.79
C LYS A 174 23.23 -10.33 -10.21
N LYS A 175 21.95 -10.67 -10.07
CA LYS A 175 21.39 -11.97 -10.46
C LYS A 175 20.98 -12.03 -11.95
N GLY A 176 21.25 -10.97 -12.73
CA GLY A 176 20.91 -10.89 -14.15
C GLY A 176 19.50 -10.36 -14.42
N GLY A 177 18.83 -9.80 -13.42
CA GLY A 177 17.54 -9.15 -13.58
C GLY A 177 17.59 -7.93 -14.49
N ASN A 178 16.54 -7.70 -15.28
CA ASN A 178 16.42 -6.53 -16.16
C ASN A 178 16.14 -5.26 -15.32
N PRO A 179 17.08 -4.28 -15.24
CA PRO A 179 16.93 -3.07 -14.42
C PRO A 179 15.67 -2.24 -14.72
N ALA A 180 15.09 -2.35 -15.92
CA ALA A 180 13.88 -1.62 -16.29
C ALA A 180 12.61 -2.14 -15.59
N LEU A 181 12.65 -3.35 -15.01
CA LEU A 181 11.48 -3.99 -14.41
C LEU A 181 11.31 -3.67 -12.92
N PHE A 182 12.37 -3.22 -12.24
CA PHE A 182 12.31 -2.88 -10.81
C PHE A 182 13.00 -1.54 -10.58
N ALA A 183 12.25 -0.55 -10.09
CA ALA A 183 12.78 0.74 -9.68
C ALA A 183 12.58 0.92 -8.17
N ALA A 184 13.65 1.22 -7.44
CA ALA A 184 13.59 1.41 -5.99
C ALA A 184 12.66 2.58 -5.61
N GLU A 185 12.60 3.60 -6.47
CA GLU A 185 11.83 4.83 -6.28
C GLU A 185 10.36 4.70 -6.69
N ASN A 186 9.97 3.65 -7.43
CA ASN A 186 8.58 3.37 -7.72
C ASN A 186 7.87 2.80 -6.48
N PHE A 187 7.71 3.66 -5.47
CA PHE A 187 7.36 3.26 -4.12
C PHE A 187 6.42 4.29 -3.49
N GLN A 188 5.26 3.81 -3.03
CA GLN A 188 4.23 4.63 -2.38
C GLN A 188 3.95 4.05 -0.99
N PRO A 189 4.83 4.31 -0.01
CA PRO A 189 4.72 3.70 1.31
C PRO A 189 3.49 4.20 2.05
N HIS A 190 2.71 3.26 2.55
CA HIS A 190 1.52 3.51 3.33
C HIS A 190 1.34 2.41 4.38
N ILE A 191 0.53 2.70 5.40
CA ILE A 191 0.02 1.73 6.37
C ILE A 191 -1.48 1.61 6.14
N THR A 192 -1.96 0.46 5.68
CA THR A 192 -3.40 0.22 5.53
C THR A 192 -4.06 0.22 6.91
N LEU A 193 -5.10 1.04 7.09
CA LEU A 193 -5.93 1.05 8.31
C LEU A 193 -7.06 0.04 8.20
N GLY A 194 -7.75 0.06 7.06
CA GLY A 194 -8.85 -0.83 6.78
C GLY A 194 -9.48 -0.59 5.42
N PHE A 195 -10.28 -1.54 4.98
CA PHE A 195 -10.89 -1.56 3.66
C PHE A 195 -12.30 -2.10 3.70
N ARG A 196 -13.09 -1.81 2.68
CA ARG A 196 -14.41 -2.42 2.47
C ARG A 196 -14.26 -3.66 1.61
N ASN A 197 -14.82 -4.79 2.04
CA ASN A 197 -14.79 -6.12 1.39
C ASN A 197 -13.37 -6.70 1.16
N ARG A 198 -12.52 -6.04 0.38
CA ARG A 198 -11.11 -6.41 0.16
C ARG A 198 -10.22 -5.18 0.05
N ASP A 199 -8.92 -5.36 0.23
CA ASP A 199 -7.97 -4.31 -0.12
C ASP A 199 -7.86 -4.16 -1.64
N ILE A 200 -7.53 -2.96 -2.09
CA ILE A 200 -7.42 -2.58 -3.50
C ILE A 200 -5.99 -2.15 -3.83
N PHE A 201 -5.52 -2.47 -5.03
CA PHE A 201 -4.11 -2.33 -5.42
C PHE A 201 -3.96 -1.64 -6.79
N SER A 202 -2.72 -1.49 -7.25
CA SER A 202 -2.41 -0.88 -8.56
C SER A 202 -3.06 -1.59 -9.74
N GLU A 203 -3.29 -2.90 -9.61
CA GLU A 203 -3.99 -3.75 -10.56
C GLU A 203 -5.46 -3.35 -10.72
N ASP A 204 -6.04 -2.70 -9.69
CA ASP A 204 -7.38 -2.10 -9.73
C ASP A 204 -7.35 -0.66 -10.31
N GLY A 205 -6.21 -0.20 -10.83
CA GLY A 205 -6.01 1.17 -11.33
C GLY A 205 -5.84 2.21 -10.22
N ILE A 206 -5.50 1.78 -9.00
CA ILE A 206 -5.47 2.63 -7.81
C ILE A 206 -4.04 2.93 -7.35
N TYR A 207 -3.75 4.22 -7.18
CA TYR A 207 -2.47 4.71 -6.67
C TYR A 207 -2.64 5.32 -5.27
N LYS A 208 -1.91 4.76 -4.31
CA LYS A 208 -2.01 5.04 -2.86
C LYS A 208 -0.94 6.05 -2.42
N GLY A 209 -0.78 7.13 -3.18
CA GLY A 209 0.21 8.18 -2.93
C GLY A 209 -0.37 9.43 -2.25
N LYS A 210 0.35 10.55 -2.35
CA LYS A 210 -0.10 11.85 -1.80
C LYS A 210 -1.41 12.36 -2.42
N ASN A 211 -1.71 11.96 -3.65
CA ASN A 211 -2.96 12.25 -4.34
C ASN A 211 -4.19 11.67 -3.61
N ALA A 212 -4.00 10.70 -2.73
CA ALA A 212 -5.07 10.12 -1.92
C ALA A 212 -5.35 10.91 -0.63
N CYS A 213 -4.55 11.92 -0.28
CA CYS A 213 -4.68 12.64 0.99
C CYS A 213 -6.03 13.33 1.15
N ILE A 214 -6.73 13.05 2.25
CA ILE A 214 -8.03 13.66 2.59
C ILE A 214 -8.07 14.33 3.96
N HIS A 215 -7.12 14.01 4.85
CA HIS A 215 -7.13 14.56 6.21
C HIS A 215 -5.73 14.61 6.83
N LYS A 216 -5.50 15.57 7.73
CA LYS A 216 -4.22 15.68 8.44
C LYS A 216 -4.11 14.66 9.57
N ILE A 217 -3.01 13.93 9.62
CA ILE A 217 -2.63 13.07 10.74
C ILE A 217 -1.37 13.61 11.41
N VAL A 218 -1.29 13.54 12.73
CA VAL A 218 -0.13 14.00 13.49
C VAL A 218 0.26 12.98 14.55
N ALA A 219 1.56 12.70 14.65
CA ALA A 219 2.12 11.88 15.72
C ALA A 219 2.35 12.76 16.96
N LYS A 220 1.75 12.41 18.10
CA LYS A 220 1.96 13.08 19.39
C LYS A 220 2.33 12.08 20.48
#